data_AF-A0A7Y3DRT9-F1
#
_entry.id   AF-A0A7Y3DRT9-F1
#
_cell.length_a   1.000
_cell.length_b   1.000
_cell.length_c   1.000
_cell.angle_alpha   90.00
_cell.angle_beta   90.00
_cell.angle_gamma   90.00
#
_symmetry.space_group_name_H-M   'P 1'
#
loop_
_entity.id
_entity.type
_entity.pdbx_description
1 polymer ?
#
loop_
_entity_poly.entity_id
_entity_poly.type
_entity_poly.pdbx_seq_one_letter_code
_entity_poly.pdbx_strand_id
1 'polypeptide(L)'
;DRILHSLAYARYIDKTQVFYLVKNDHITHRVLHVQLVSKIARTMGRFLSLNEDLIEAIALGHDIGHTPFGHDGEHFLSEICRNNGIGYFYHNVQSVQFLEKVERKGKGWNLCLQTLDGILCHDGEIHSECLRPATGKTFAELDAEIAARKSDLQTILMPMTLEGCLVRMADTISYIGRDIEDAIRLKLIRRSDLPSKSVRLLGDTNGTIVFNLVTDIIRNSYEQPYIAFGPEVSEALKQLKLFNLKYIYLNPHIKKHSDRIKELFGMLFETYCQDIKRQRKSSVIFRQFLKDMTDEYTQRHTPAEIVRDFIAGMTDQYFLDQCPESKRPKIQVV
;
A
#
# COMPACT_ATOMS: atom_id res chain seq x y z
N ASP A 1 3.62 18.72 -0.08
CA ASP A 1 4.88 18.96 -0.85
C ASP A 1 5.98 17.93 -0.67
N ARG A 2 6.58 17.77 0.53
CA ARG A 2 7.73 16.85 0.72
C ARG A 2 7.48 15.43 0.19
N ILE A 3 6.28 14.90 0.42
CA ILE A 3 5.85 13.59 -0.09
C ILE A 3 5.81 13.57 -1.63
N LEU A 4 5.16 14.56 -2.26
CA LEU A 4 5.02 14.66 -3.72
C LEU A 4 6.36 14.73 -4.46
N HIS A 5 7.36 15.40 -3.86
CA HIS A 5 8.71 15.52 -4.43
C HIS A 5 9.65 14.37 -4.05
N SER A 6 9.18 13.38 -3.30
CA SER A 6 9.99 12.20 -2.95
C SER A 6 10.19 11.28 -4.16
N LEU A 7 11.33 10.60 -4.19
CA LEU A 7 11.58 9.62 -5.26
C LEU A 7 10.64 8.43 -5.13
N ALA A 8 10.33 8.02 -3.90
CA ALA A 8 9.40 6.92 -3.67
C ALA A 8 7.97 7.23 -4.16
N TYR A 9 7.49 8.47 -4.04
CA TYR A 9 6.22 8.89 -4.64
C TYR A 9 6.24 8.82 -6.17
N ALA A 10 7.32 9.30 -6.81
CA ALA A 10 7.45 9.25 -8.27
C ALA A 10 7.39 7.81 -8.82
N ARG A 11 7.83 6.81 -8.03
CA ARG A 11 7.82 5.39 -8.43
C ARG A 11 6.43 4.75 -8.44
N TYR A 12 5.39 5.40 -7.90
CA TYR A 12 4.02 4.92 -8.02
C TYR A 12 3.55 4.73 -9.47
N ILE A 13 4.12 5.50 -10.42
CA ILE A 13 3.71 5.46 -11.82
C ILE A 13 3.95 4.07 -12.45
N ASP A 14 4.97 3.36 -12.00
CA ASP A 14 5.44 2.09 -12.57
C ASP A 14 5.29 0.93 -11.55
N LYS A 15 4.33 1.08 -10.63
CA LYS A 15 3.87 0.01 -9.73
C LYS A 15 2.41 -0.31 -10.04
N THR A 16 2.15 -1.58 -10.29
CA THR A 16 0.78 -2.07 -10.46
C THR A 16 0.03 -2.09 -9.13
N GLN A 17 -1.30 -2.03 -9.21
CA GLN A 17 -2.17 -2.14 -8.03
C GLN A 17 -2.49 -3.62 -7.74
N VAL A 18 -3.38 -4.22 -8.53
CA VAL A 18 -3.85 -5.60 -8.36
C VAL A 18 -3.31 -6.53 -9.46
N PHE A 19 -3.36 -6.08 -10.71
CA PHE A 19 -3.01 -6.91 -11.87
C PHE A 19 -1.61 -6.56 -12.36
N TYR A 20 -0.65 -7.44 -12.09
CA TYR A 20 0.72 -7.32 -12.59
C TYR A 20 0.99 -8.22 -13.79
N LEU A 21 1.99 -7.86 -14.59
CA LEU A 21 2.37 -8.57 -15.84
C LEU A 21 1.24 -8.63 -16.88
N VAL A 22 0.30 -7.68 -16.84
CA VAL A 22 -0.76 -7.54 -17.84
C VAL A 22 -0.53 -6.26 -18.64
N LYS A 23 -0.42 -6.39 -19.96
CA LYS A 23 -0.30 -5.23 -20.85
C LYS A 23 -1.69 -4.75 -21.26
N ASN A 24 -2.22 -3.79 -20.51
CA ASN A 24 -3.50 -3.13 -20.82
C ASN A 24 -3.46 -1.67 -20.33
N ASP A 25 -3.59 -0.72 -21.26
CA ASP A 25 -3.40 0.72 -21.00
C ASP A 25 -4.45 1.33 -20.06
N HIS A 26 -5.52 0.59 -19.75
CA HIS A 26 -6.62 1.08 -18.94
C HIS A 26 -6.66 0.46 -17.53
N ILE A 27 -5.78 -0.50 -17.21
CA ILE A 27 -5.70 -1.04 -15.86
C ILE A 27 -5.16 0.01 -14.90
N THR A 28 -5.70 0.01 -13.69
CA THR A 28 -5.29 0.94 -12.65
C THR A 28 -3.87 0.67 -12.15
N HIS A 29 -3.02 1.69 -12.25
CA HIS A 29 -1.74 1.77 -11.57
C HIS A 29 -1.89 2.46 -10.20
N ARG A 30 -0.92 2.21 -9.30
CA ARG A 30 -0.94 2.72 -7.93
C ARG A 30 -1.05 4.24 -7.84
N VAL A 31 -0.42 4.97 -8.77
CA VAL A 31 -0.51 6.44 -8.83
C VAL A 31 -1.95 6.94 -8.95
N LEU A 32 -2.79 6.27 -9.76
CA LEU A 32 -4.19 6.67 -9.92
C LEU A 32 -4.99 6.34 -8.67
N HIS A 33 -4.76 5.17 -8.06
CA HIS A 33 -5.38 4.79 -6.79
C HIS A 33 -5.09 5.83 -5.69
N VAL A 34 -3.83 6.17 -5.48
CA VAL A 34 -3.41 7.16 -4.47
C VAL A 34 -4.05 8.54 -4.70
N GLN A 35 -4.15 8.98 -5.95
CA GLN A 35 -4.85 10.23 -6.30
C GLN A 35 -6.35 10.17 -6.01
N LEU A 36 -6.98 9.01 -6.24
CA LEU A 36 -8.39 8.80 -5.91
C LEU A 36 -8.62 8.79 -4.41
N VAL A 37 -7.76 8.13 -3.62
CA VAL A 37 -7.81 8.16 -2.14
C VAL A 37 -7.76 9.61 -1.67
N SER A 38 -6.77 10.39 -2.12
CA SER A 38 -6.65 11.81 -1.74
C SER A 38 -7.91 12.60 -2.09
N LYS A 39 -8.40 12.48 -3.34
CA LYS A 39 -9.60 13.20 -3.79
C LYS A 39 -10.85 12.84 -2.98
N ILE A 40 -11.10 11.55 -2.79
CA ILE A 40 -12.29 11.04 -2.07
C ILE A 40 -12.20 11.47 -0.60
N ALA A 41 -11.06 11.25 0.05
CA ALA A 41 -10.86 11.59 1.46
C ALA A 41 -11.00 13.09 1.70
N ARG A 42 -10.41 13.95 0.86
CA ARG A 42 -10.56 15.41 0.97
C ARG A 42 -12.00 15.87 0.75
N THR A 43 -12.72 15.21 -0.16
CA THR A 43 -14.15 15.50 -0.38
C THR A 43 -14.95 15.21 0.88
N MET A 44 -14.78 14.03 1.47
CA MET A 44 -15.43 13.70 2.75
C MET A 44 -14.98 14.64 3.87
N GLY A 45 -13.68 14.91 3.97
CA GLY A 45 -13.10 15.78 5.00
C GLY A 45 -13.67 17.18 4.98
N ARG A 46 -13.93 17.74 3.79
CA ARG A 46 -14.57 19.05 3.64
C ARG A 46 -16.00 19.08 4.19
N PHE A 47 -16.80 18.04 3.95
CA PHE A 47 -18.15 17.94 4.52
C PHE A 47 -18.12 17.70 6.03
N LEU A 48 -17.06 17.09 6.54
CA LEU A 48 -16.87 16.81 7.97
C LEU A 48 -16.08 17.90 8.71
N SER A 49 -15.72 19.01 8.04
CA SER A 49 -14.90 20.09 8.60
C SER A 49 -13.54 19.64 9.17
N LEU A 50 -12.92 18.64 8.54
CA LEU A 50 -11.59 18.11 8.92
C LEU A 50 -10.46 18.81 8.18
N ASN A 51 -9.22 18.60 8.64
CA ASN A 51 -8.04 19.19 8.02
C ASN A 51 -7.71 18.52 6.66
N GLU A 52 -8.03 19.21 5.55
CA GLU A 52 -7.80 18.71 4.19
C GLU A 52 -6.31 18.48 3.87
N ASP A 53 -5.39 19.28 4.43
CA ASP A 53 -3.95 19.16 4.17
C ASP A 53 -3.36 17.91 4.83
N LEU A 54 -3.79 17.60 6.06
CA LEU A 54 -3.40 16.38 6.75
C LEU A 54 -3.97 15.14 6.04
N ILE A 55 -5.23 15.20 5.62
CA ILE A 55 -5.87 14.15 4.82
C ILE A 55 -5.06 13.89 3.54
N GLU A 56 -4.73 14.95 2.80
CA GLU A 56 -3.97 14.83 1.56
C GLU A 56 -2.57 14.27 1.81
N ALA A 57 -1.86 14.77 2.82
CA ALA A 57 -0.52 14.28 3.15
C ALA A 57 -0.51 12.78 3.49
N ILE A 58 -1.46 12.32 4.32
CA ILE A 58 -1.58 10.90 4.66
C ILE A 58 -1.95 10.09 3.41
N ALA A 59 -2.97 10.53 2.66
CA ALA A 59 -3.45 9.82 1.48
C ALA A 59 -2.36 9.70 0.39
N LEU A 60 -1.52 10.70 0.18
CA LEU A 60 -0.42 10.61 -0.80
C LEU A 60 0.74 9.73 -0.30
N GLY A 61 0.91 9.61 1.01
CA GLY A 61 2.02 8.89 1.63
C GLY A 61 1.75 7.43 2.01
N HIS A 62 0.48 7.03 2.13
CA HIS A 62 0.10 5.73 2.73
C HIS A 62 0.78 4.54 2.04
N ASP A 63 0.76 4.54 0.71
CA ASP A 63 1.12 3.39 -0.12
C ASP A 63 2.60 3.33 -0.57
N ILE A 64 3.44 4.29 -0.15
CA ILE A 64 4.78 4.53 -0.72
C ILE A 64 5.70 3.31 -0.55
N GLY A 65 5.52 2.58 0.55
CA GLY A 65 6.28 1.42 0.95
C GLY A 65 5.89 0.13 0.24
N HIS A 66 4.86 0.12 -0.62
CA HIS A 66 4.49 -1.09 -1.33
C HIS A 66 5.64 -1.60 -2.18
N THR A 67 5.84 -2.91 -2.17
CA THR A 67 6.81 -3.61 -3.01
C THR A 67 6.36 -3.62 -4.48
N PRO A 68 7.27 -3.96 -5.41
CA PRO A 68 6.88 -4.42 -6.72
C PRO A 68 5.85 -5.55 -6.65
N PHE A 69 4.92 -5.61 -7.60
CA PHE A 69 3.85 -6.63 -7.70
C PHE A 69 2.85 -6.64 -6.54
N GLY A 70 2.70 -5.51 -5.83
CA GLY A 70 1.64 -5.29 -4.83
C GLY A 70 1.67 -6.29 -3.67
N HIS A 71 0.49 -6.78 -3.27
CA HIS A 71 0.33 -7.65 -2.09
C HIS A 71 1.10 -8.97 -2.19
N ASP A 72 1.29 -9.51 -3.39
CA ASP A 72 2.10 -10.72 -3.57
C ASP A 72 3.58 -10.45 -3.25
N GLY A 73 4.12 -9.36 -3.78
CA GLY A 73 5.49 -8.94 -3.46
C GLY A 73 5.68 -8.65 -1.98
N GLU A 74 4.67 -8.07 -1.32
CA GLU A 74 4.67 -7.83 0.12
C GLU A 74 4.75 -9.16 0.89
N HIS A 75 3.93 -10.15 0.53
CA HIS A 75 3.97 -11.47 1.14
C HIS A 75 5.33 -12.16 0.95
N PHE A 76 5.88 -12.12 -0.27
CA PHE A 76 7.18 -12.72 -0.56
C PHE A 76 8.32 -12.05 0.22
N LEU A 77 8.34 -10.71 0.23
CA LEU A 77 9.38 -9.98 0.95
C LEU A 77 9.23 -10.16 2.47
N SER A 78 8.00 -10.27 2.99
CA SER A 78 7.75 -10.55 4.41
C SER A 78 8.30 -11.90 4.85
N GLU A 79 8.07 -12.96 4.06
CA GLU A 79 8.67 -14.28 4.31
C GLU A 79 10.21 -14.22 4.32
N ILE A 80 10.80 -13.51 3.34
CA ILE A 80 12.25 -13.32 3.26
C ILE A 80 12.78 -12.54 4.46
N CYS A 81 12.11 -11.46 4.86
CA CYS A 81 12.49 -10.65 6.03
C CYS A 81 12.48 -11.49 7.32
N ARG A 82 11.46 -12.34 7.53
CA ARG A 82 11.41 -13.25 8.67
C ARG A 82 12.55 -14.25 8.67
N ASN A 83 12.82 -14.87 7.54
CA ASN A 83 13.90 -15.86 7.40
C ASN A 83 15.29 -15.25 7.64
N ASN A 84 15.42 -13.93 7.52
CA ASN A 84 16.65 -13.18 7.81
C ASN A 84 16.64 -12.49 9.19
N GLY A 85 15.63 -12.73 10.03
CA GLY A 85 15.57 -12.22 11.40
C GLY A 85 15.29 -10.72 11.54
N ILE A 86 14.73 -10.07 10.50
CA ILE A 86 14.44 -8.62 10.50
C ILE A 86 12.95 -8.28 10.66
N GLY A 87 12.16 -9.26 11.15
CA GLY A 87 10.73 -9.13 11.41
C GLY A 87 9.84 -9.31 10.18
N TYR A 88 8.55 -9.06 10.34
CA TYR A 88 7.59 -9.02 9.24
C TYR A 88 7.77 -7.74 8.40
N PHE A 89 7.62 -7.88 7.09
CA PHE A 89 7.50 -6.74 6.19
C PHE A 89 6.03 -6.33 6.06
N TYR A 90 5.79 -5.02 6.13
CA TYR A 90 4.52 -4.40 5.77
C TYR A 90 4.76 -3.12 4.97
N HIS A 91 3.93 -2.88 3.97
CA HIS A 91 4.04 -1.68 3.15
C HIS A 91 3.83 -0.40 3.98
N ASN A 92 2.89 -0.37 4.92
CA ASN A 92 2.62 0.81 5.77
C ASN A 92 3.81 1.19 6.67
N VAL A 93 4.45 0.20 7.29
CA VAL A 93 5.70 0.37 8.04
C VAL A 93 6.83 0.82 7.12
N GLN A 94 6.89 0.24 5.91
CA GLN A 94 7.90 0.60 4.92
C GLN A 94 7.68 2.03 4.35
N SER A 95 6.45 2.52 4.28
CA SER A 95 6.13 3.90 3.89
C SER A 95 6.74 4.89 4.88
N VAL A 96 6.56 4.63 6.19
CA VAL A 96 7.21 5.42 7.25
C VAL A 96 8.72 5.30 7.16
N GLN A 97 9.27 4.09 6.97
CA GLN A 97 10.71 3.87 6.80
C GLN A 97 11.29 4.68 5.63
N PHE A 98 10.61 4.72 4.48
CA PHE A 98 11.07 5.52 3.34
C PHE A 98 11.10 7.00 3.69
N LEU A 99 9.99 7.51 4.23
CA LEU A 99 9.83 8.94 4.50
C LEU A 99 10.73 9.42 5.63
N GLU A 100 11.00 8.61 6.65
CA GLU A 100 11.80 9.02 7.82
C GLU A 100 13.29 8.69 7.69
N LYS A 101 13.65 7.59 7.01
CA LYS A 101 15.01 7.05 7.09
C LYS A 101 15.72 6.84 5.76
N VAL A 102 15.02 6.67 4.64
CA VAL A 102 15.66 6.33 3.35
C VAL A 102 15.74 7.53 2.42
N GLU A 103 14.66 8.30 2.32
CA GLU A 103 14.57 9.44 1.41
C GLU A 103 15.64 10.50 1.72
N ARG A 104 15.93 11.34 0.72
CA ARG A 104 17.02 12.32 0.77
C ARG A 104 18.36 11.70 1.18
N LYS A 105 18.61 10.50 0.66
CA LYS A 105 19.87 9.76 0.84
C LYS A 105 20.17 9.45 2.31
N GLY A 106 19.17 8.95 3.04
CA GLY A 106 19.35 8.54 4.43
C GLY A 106 19.06 9.63 5.46
N LYS A 107 18.47 10.76 5.05
CA LYS A 107 18.16 11.91 5.93
C LYS A 107 16.69 11.98 6.35
N GLY A 108 15.80 11.41 5.55
CA GLY A 108 14.36 11.53 5.74
C GLY A 108 13.80 12.92 5.40
N TRP A 109 12.48 12.98 5.36
CA TRP A 109 11.69 14.18 5.11
C TRP A 109 11.27 14.91 6.39
N ASN A 110 11.46 14.30 7.58
CA ASN A 110 11.10 14.89 8.88
C ASN A 110 9.65 15.40 8.87
N LEU A 111 8.71 14.47 8.67
CA LEU A 111 7.28 14.78 8.61
C LEU A 111 6.69 14.92 10.02
N CYS A 112 5.52 15.55 10.13
CA CYS A 112 4.85 15.62 11.43
C CYS A 112 4.33 14.24 11.84
N LEU A 113 4.29 14.01 13.16
CA LEU A 113 3.84 12.75 13.76
C LEU A 113 2.47 12.32 13.22
N GLN A 114 1.52 13.24 13.10
CA GLN A 114 0.16 12.94 12.63
C GLN A 114 0.13 12.41 11.19
N THR A 115 1.05 12.89 10.33
CA THR A 115 1.17 12.36 8.96
C THR A 115 1.76 10.95 8.99
N LEU A 116 2.84 10.74 9.75
CA LEU A 116 3.48 9.43 9.85
C LEU A 116 2.58 8.38 10.50
N ASP A 117 1.85 8.75 11.55
CA ASP A 117 0.89 7.90 12.24
C ASP A 117 -0.29 7.55 11.32
N GLY A 118 -0.85 8.51 10.60
CA GLY A 118 -1.89 8.24 9.61
C GLY A 118 -1.42 7.27 8.52
N ILE A 119 -0.18 7.44 8.05
CA ILE A 119 0.47 6.54 7.09
C ILE A 119 0.74 5.17 7.72
N LEU A 120 1.14 5.08 8.98
CA LEU A 120 1.38 3.80 9.64
C LEU A 120 0.08 3.03 9.86
N CYS A 121 -0.97 3.72 10.31
CA CYS A 121 -2.22 3.11 10.75
C CYS A 121 -3.21 2.83 9.61
N HIS A 122 -2.88 3.18 8.36
CA HIS A 122 -3.70 2.78 7.24
C HIS A 122 -3.64 1.26 7.05
N ASP A 123 -4.80 0.70 6.74
CA ASP A 123 -4.99 -0.72 6.43
C ASP A 123 -6.38 -0.81 5.77
N GLY A 124 -6.40 -0.72 4.44
CA GLY A 124 -7.61 -0.83 3.63
C GLY A 124 -8.13 -2.25 3.47
N GLU A 125 -7.41 -3.28 3.91
CA GLU A 125 -7.85 -4.67 3.82
C GLU A 125 -8.77 -5.05 4.98
N ILE A 126 -8.46 -4.55 6.19
CA ILE A 126 -9.32 -4.73 7.36
C ILE A 126 -10.67 -4.04 7.13
N HIS A 127 -11.76 -4.77 7.33
CA HIS A 127 -13.09 -4.18 7.33
C HIS A 127 -13.33 -3.47 8.67
N SER A 128 -13.64 -2.18 8.62
CA SER A 128 -13.97 -1.37 9.79
C SER A 128 -15.32 -0.71 9.58
N GLU A 129 -16.26 -0.96 10.48
CA GLU A 129 -17.56 -0.28 10.47
C GLU A 129 -17.45 1.14 11.06
N CYS A 130 -16.69 1.29 12.14
CA CYS A 130 -16.50 2.54 12.86
C CYS A 130 -15.05 2.64 13.36
N LEU A 131 -14.43 3.80 13.19
CA LEU A 131 -13.07 4.11 13.62
C LEU A 131 -13.08 5.34 14.54
N ARG A 132 -12.44 5.19 15.71
CA ARG A 132 -12.25 6.25 16.71
C ARG A 132 -10.77 6.51 16.88
N PRO A 133 -10.31 7.76 16.84
CA PRO A 133 -8.89 8.05 16.92
C PRO A 133 -8.33 7.75 18.31
N ALA A 134 -7.10 7.21 18.36
CA ALA A 134 -6.31 7.05 19.56
C ALA A 134 -5.46 8.31 19.78
N THR A 135 -6.04 9.35 20.37
CA THR A 135 -5.40 10.67 20.51
C THR A 135 -4.23 10.67 21.50
N GLY A 136 -3.33 11.64 21.36
CA GLY A 136 -2.27 11.88 22.35
C GLY A 136 -0.97 11.11 22.13
N LYS A 137 -0.85 10.40 21.00
CA LYS A 137 0.38 9.68 20.66
C LYS A 137 1.60 10.59 20.58
N THR A 138 2.75 10.00 20.86
CA THR A 138 4.10 10.56 20.79
C THR A 138 4.94 9.81 19.76
N PHE A 139 6.10 10.36 19.39
CA PHE A 139 7.04 9.64 18.52
C PHE A 139 7.54 8.32 19.14
N ALA A 140 7.65 8.26 20.47
CA ALA A 140 8.02 7.03 21.17
C ALA A 140 6.95 5.93 21.02
N GLU A 141 5.67 6.30 21.06
CA GLU A 141 4.57 5.37 20.80
C GLU A 141 4.52 4.94 19.33
N LEU A 142 4.78 5.85 18.38
CA LEU A 142 4.92 5.50 16.95
C LEU A 142 6.02 4.43 16.74
N ASP A 143 7.19 4.62 17.35
CA ASP A 143 8.29 3.66 17.28
C ASP A 143 7.91 2.31 17.91
N ALA A 144 7.18 2.32 19.03
CA ALA A 144 6.68 1.11 19.67
C ALA A 144 5.64 0.37 18.81
N GLU A 145 4.72 1.09 18.16
CA GLU A 145 3.73 0.54 17.24
C GLU A 145 4.38 -0.08 15.99
N ILE A 146 5.42 0.56 15.44
CA ILE A 146 6.23 0.00 14.36
C ILE A 146 6.89 -1.31 14.80
N ALA A 147 7.48 -1.34 15.99
CA ALA A 147 8.12 -2.54 16.52
C ALA A 147 7.11 -3.68 16.78
N ALA A 148 5.93 -3.35 17.33
CA ALA A 148 4.85 -4.30 17.56
C ALA A 148 4.34 -4.90 16.24
N ARG A 149 4.05 -4.05 15.25
CA ARG A 149 3.57 -4.49 13.93
C ARG A 149 4.60 -5.39 13.22
N LYS A 150 5.90 -5.11 13.35
CA LYS A 150 6.96 -5.98 12.81
C LYS A 150 7.09 -7.34 13.53
N SER A 151 6.50 -7.48 14.71
CA SER A 151 6.62 -8.69 15.55
C SER A 151 5.37 -9.58 15.49
N ASP A 152 4.20 -9.01 15.20
CA ASP A 152 2.92 -9.71 15.23
C ASP A 152 2.03 -9.37 14.02
N LEU A 153 1.42 -10.40 13.43
CA LEU A 153 0.51 -10.30 12.30
C LEU A 153 -0.86 -9.72 12.67
N GLN A 154 -1.24 -9.78 13.94
CA GLN A 154 -2.58 -9.42 14.41
C GLN A 154 -2.64 -8.04 15.08
N THR A 155 -1.52 -7.31 15.13
CA THR A 155 -1.48 -6.00 15.78
C THR A 155 -2.37 -4.99 15.04
N ILE A 156 -3.49 -4.62 15.63
CA ILE A 156 -4.39 -3.60 15.07
C ILE A 156 -3.90 -2.23 15.51
N LEU A 157 -3.54 -1.40 14.54
CA LEU A 157 -3.18 0.00 14.77
C LEU A 157 -4.39 0.90 14.57
N MET A 158 -4.49 1.95 15.37
CA MET A 158 -5.57 2.94 15.28
C MET A 158 -4.97 4.32 15.03
N PRO A 159 -5.42 5.06 13.99
CA PRO A 159 -4.91 6.41 13.74
C PRO A 159 -5.16 7.34 14.93
N MET A 160 -4.29 8.32 15.12
CA MET A 160 -4.39 9.30 16.21
C MET A 160 -5.31 10.48 15.91
N THR A 161 -5.76 10.62 14.66
CA THR A 161 -6.61 11.71 14.17
C THR A 161 -7.82 11.20 13.41
N LEU A 162 -8.89 12.00 13.36
CA LEU A 162 -10.06 11.70 12.52
C LEU A 162 -9.69 11.68 11.04
N GLU A 163 -8.74 12.52 10.62
CA GLU A 163 -8.19 12.54 9.27
C GLU A 163 -7.55 11.19 8.90
N GLY A 164 -6.77 10.60 9.80
CA GLY A 164 -6.19 9.26 9.59
C GLY A 164 -7.25 8.17 9.53
N CYS A 165 -8.28 8.23 10.40
CA CYS A 165 -9.44 7.33 10.33
C CYS A 165 -10.17 7.46 8.99
N LEU A 166 -10.36 8.69 8.51
CA LEU A 166 -11.05 8.97 7.27
C LEU A 166 -10.26 8.47 6.05
N VAL A 167 -8.95 8.68 6.02
CA VAL A 167 -8.09 8.18 4.94
C VAL A 167 -8.11 6.65 4.89
N ARG A 168 -8.07 5.97 6.05
CA ARG A 168 -8.20 4.50 6.11
C ARG A 168 -9.52 3.99 5.52
N MET A 169 -10.62 4.69 5.77
CA MET A 169 -11.90 4.34 5.13
C MET A 169 -11.90 4.66 3.62
N ALA A 170 -11.35 5.81 3.24
CA ALA A 170 -11.27 6.27 1.85
C ALA A 170 -10.45 5.34 0.95
N ASP A 171 -9.41 4.73 1.50
CA ASP A 171 -8.60 3.70 0.83
C ASP A 171 -9.49 2.58 0.28
N THR A 172 -10.29 1.95 1.15
CA THR A 172 -11.26 0.91 0.73
C THR A 172 -12.24 1.41 -0.33
N ILE A 173 -12.78 2.61 -0.17
CA ILE A 173 -13.75 3.20 -1.12
C ILE A 173 -13.11 3.39 -2.51
N SER A 174 -11.84 3.75 -2.55
CA SER A 174 -11.15 4.12 -3.79
C SER A 174 -10.85 2.93 -4.72
N TYR A 175 -10.59 1.75 -4.16
CA TYR A 175 -10.24 0.56 -4.94
C TYR A 175 -11.43 -0.38 -5.18
N ILE A 176 -12.39 -0.47 -4.24
CA ILE A 176 -13.39 -1.56 -4.24
C ILE A 176 -14.18 -1.68 -5.55
N GLY A 177 -14.70 -0.55 -6.05
CA GLY A 177 -15.45 -0.51 -7.30
C GLY A 177 -14.56 -0.56 -8.54
N ARG A 178 -13.34 -0.03 -8.44
CA ARG A 178 -12.39 0.08 -9.54
C ARG A 178 -11.77 -1.28 -9.89
N ASP A 179 -11.43 -2.06 -8.88
CA ASP A 179 -10.92 -3.42 -9.06
C ASP A 179 -11.97 -4.31 -9.74
N ILE A 180 -13.26 -4.07 -9.48
CA ILE A 180 -14.37 -4.74 -10.18
C ILE A 180 -14.37 -4.34 -11.67
N GLU A 181 -14.25 -3.05 -11.99
CA GLU A 181 -14.19 -2.59 -13.39
C GLU A 181 -13.00 -3.19 -14.13
N ASP A 182 -11.83 -3.24 -13.50
CA ASP A 182 -10.62 -3.81 -14.08
C ASP A 182 -10.74 -5.34 -14.24
N ALA A 183 -11.33 -6.04 -13.26
CA ALA A 183 -11.61 -7.48 -13.35
C ALA A 183 -12.63 -7.82 -14.45
N ILE A 184 -13.65 -6.99 -14.65
CA ILE A 184 -14.59 -7.12 -15.78
C ILE A 184 -13.88 -6.88 -17.11
N ARG A 185 -13.01 -5.86 -17.20
CA ARG A 185 -12.21 -5.58 -18.41
C ARG A 185 -11.31 -6.76 -18.77
N LEU A 186 -10.76 -7.44 -17.76
CA LEU A 186 -9.96 -8.65 -17.90
C LEU A 186 -10.77 -9.95 -18.06
N LYS A 187 -12.10 -9.85 -18.12
CA LYS A 187 -13.03 -10.98 -18.29
C LYS A 187 -12.89 -12.04 -17.18
N LEU A 188 -12.46 -11.64 -15.99
CA LEU A 188 -12.34 -12.51 -14.81
C LEU A 188 -13.70 -12.72 -14.13
N ILE A 189 -14.54 -11.68 -14.17
CA ILE A 189 -15.90 -11.67 -13.64
C ILE A 189 -16.84 -10.94 -14.60
N ARG A 190 -18.14 -11.11 -14.43
CA ARG A 190 -19.19 -10.33 -15.10
C ARG A 190 -19.89 -9.45 -14.07
N ARG A 191 -20.43 -8.32 -14.52
CA ARG A 191 -21.21 -7.41 -13.64
C ARG A 191 -22.40 -8.11 -12.97
N SER A 192 -23.00 -9.09 -13.65
CA SER A 192 -24.08 -9.93 -13.11
C SER A 192 -23.65 -10.87 -12.00
N ASP A 193 -22.34 -11.12 -11.82
CA ASP A 193 -21.83 -12.01 -10.78
C ASP A 193 -21.78 -11.29 -9.41
N LEU A 194 -21.97 -9.97 -9.37
CA LEU A 194 -21.91 -9.16 -8.14
C LEU A 194 -23.03 -9.54 -7.15
N PRO A 195 -22.76 -9.49 -5.82
CA PRO A 195 -23.76 -9.82 -4.81
C PRO A 195 -24.98 -8.89 -4.88
N SER A 196 -26.19 -9.46 -4.96
CA SER A 196 -27.43 -8.69 -5.13
C SER A 196 -27.69 -7.67 -4.02
N LYS A 197 -27.31 -7.99 -2.78
CA LYS A 197 -27.40 -7.06 -1.63
C LYS A 197 -26.47 -5.85 -1.82
N SER A 198 -25.23 -6.09 -2.24
CA SER A 198 -24.26 -5.03 -2.53
C SER A 198 -24.70 -4.17 -3.70
N VAL A 199 -25.19 -4.77 -4.80
CA VAL A 199 -25.72 -4.03 -5.95
C VAL A 199 -26.90 -3.14 -5.57
N ARG A 200 -27.83 -3.63 -4.74
CA ARG A 200 -29.00 -2.85 -4.32
C ARG A 200 -28.63 -1.60 -3.50
N LEU A 201 -27.64 -1.72 -2.60
CA LEU A 201 -27.29 -0.65 -1.66
C LEU A 201 -26.18 0.26 -2.17
N LEU A 202 -25.19 -0.29 -2.87
CA LEU A 202 -24.00 0.42 -3.33
C LEU A 202 -24.08 0.75 -4.83
N GLY A 203 -24.89 0.05 -5.60
CA GLY A 203 -24.86 0.08 -7.06
C GLY A 203 -23.86 -0.92 -7.65
N ASP A 204 -23.82 -0.99 -8.98
CA ASP A 204 -23.02 -1.98 -9.72
C ASP A 204 -21.90 -1.36 -10.54
N THR A 205 -21.74 -0.03 -10.54
CA THR A 205 -20.64 0.69 -11.20
C THR A 205 -19.70 1.31 -10.18
N ASN A 206 -18.42 1.50 -10.55
CA ASN A 206 -17.47 2.20 -9.68
C ASN A 206 -17.99 3.57 -9.20
N GLY A 207 -18.61 4.35 -10.09
CA GLY A 207 -19.12 5.68 -9.75
C GLY A 207 -20.24 5.63 -8.71
N THR A 208 -21.22 4.73 -8.88
CA THR A 208 -22.33 4.58 -7.93
C THR A 208 -21.85 4.03 -6.58
N ILE A 209 -20.93 3.07 -6.59
CA ILE A 209 -20.36 2.48 -5.37
C ILE A 209 -19.65 3.55 -4.54
N VAL A 210 -18.76 4.32 -5.17
CA VAL A 210 -18.04 5.42 -4.51
C VAL A 210 -19.02 6.46 -3.97
N PHE A 211 -19.99 6.89 -4.78
CA PHE A 211 -20.98 7.90 -4.37
C PHE A 211 -21.77 7.47 -3.13
N ASN A 212 -22.28 6.24 -3.12
CA ASN A 212 -23.10 5.74 -2.02
C ASN A 212 -22.29 5.55 -0.74
N LEU A 213 -21.06 5.02 -0.83
CA LEU A 213 -20.16 4.87 0.32
C LEU A 213 -19.73 6.21 0.91
N VAL A 214 -19.37 7.18 0.07
CA VAL A 214 -19.01 8.55 0.50
C VAL A 214 -20.20 9.22 1.18
N THR A 215 -21.39 9.16 0.58
CA THR A 215 -22.61 9.76 1.14
C THR A 215 -22.95 9.16 2.50
N ASP A 216 -22.78 7.84 2.64
CA ASP A 216 -23.04 7.14 3.89
C ASP A 216 -22.04 7.52 4.99
N ILE A 217 -20.73 7.59 4.70
CA ILE A 217 -19.74 8.07 5.67
C ILE A 217 -20.08 9.48 6.16
N ILE A 218 -20.34 10.41 5.23
CA ILE A 218 -20.62 11.80 5.60
C ILE A 218 -21.83 11.85 6.55
N ARG A 219 -22.91 11.12 6.22
CA ARG A 219 -24.13 11.10 7.02
C ARG A 219 -23.91 10.56 8.43
N ASN A 220 -23.13 9.49 8.58
CA ASN A 220 -22.93 8.81 9.87
C ASN A 220 -21.76 9.39 10.69
N SER A 221 -20.95 10.27 10.10
CA SER A 221 -19.75 10.85 10.75
C SER A 221 -19.85 12.35 11.01
N TYR A 222 -20.87 13.04 10.46
CA TYR A 222 -21.03 14.49 10.66
C TYR A 222 -21.22 14.85 12.13
N GLU A 223 -20.39 15.77 12.62
CA GLU A 223 -20.33 16.19 14.04
C GLU A 223 -20.12 15.03 15.03
N GLN A 224 -19.53 13.92 14.59
CA GLN A 224 -19.22 12.77 15.43
C GLN A 224 -17.72 12.69 15.76
N PRO A 225 -17.36 12.16 16.96
CA PRO A 225 -15.97 11.90 17.33
C PRO A 225 -15.44 10.58 16.73
N TYR A 226 -15.95 10.18 15.56
CA TYR A 226 -15.60 8.94 14.85
C TYR A 226 -15.94 9.05 13.37
N ILE A 227 -15.35 8.15 12.57
CA ILE A 227 -15.71 7.93 11.16
C ILE A 227 -16.39 6.57 11.05
N ALA A 228 -17.60 6.51 10.51
CA ALA A 228 -18.36 5.27 10.42
C ALA A 228 -19.20 5.14 9.15
N PHE A 229 -19.44 3.90 8.75
CA PHE A 229 -20.52 3.52 7.85
C PHE A 229 -21.78 3.22 8.64
N GLY A 230 -22.95 3.37 8.03
CA GLY A 230 -24.20 2.82 8.53
C GLY A 230 -24.17 1.29 8.49
N PRO A 231 -24.81 0.57 9.43
CA PRO A 231 -24.70 -0.89 9.55
C PRO A 231 -25.06 -1.66 8.27
N GLU A 232 -26.09 -1.21 7.53
CA GLU A 232 -26.50 -1.88 6.28
C GLU A 232 -25.48 -1.70 5.15
N VAL A 233 -24.90 -0.51 5.03
CA VAL A 233 -23.88 -0.17 4.04
C VAL A 233 -22.56 -0.86 4.38
N SER A 234 -22.19 -0.88 5.67
CA SER A 234 -21.04 -1.61 6.22
C SER A 234 -21.10 -3.09 5.83
N GLU A 235 -22.22 -3.76 6.09
CA GLU A 235 -22.39 -5.17 5.74
C GLU A 235 -22.40 -5.40 4.21
N ALA A 236 -22.99 -4.49 3.43
CA ALA A 236 -22.96 -4.56 1.98
C ALA A 236 -21.54 -4.43 1.40
N LEU A 237 -20.74 -3.53 1.98
CA LEU A 237 -19.32 -3.35 1.64
C LEU A 237 -18.50 -4.58 2.03
N LYS A 238 -18.74 -5.14 3.22
CA LYS A 238 -18.08 -6.37 3.67
C LYS A 238 -18.31 -7.53 2.70
N GLN A 239 -19.54 -7.72 2.25
CA GLN A 239 -19.88 -8.73 1.24
C GLN A 239 -19.16 -8.47 -0.10
N LEU A 240 -19.05 -7.20 -0.51
CA LEU A 240 -18.35 -6.83 -1.72
C LEU A 240 -16.83 -7.07 -1.61
N LYS A 241 -16.22 -6.77 -0.45
CA LYS A 241 -14.80 -7.09 -0.18
C LYS A 241 -14.54 -8.59 -0.25
N LEU A 242 -15.42 -9.41 0.35
CA LEU A 242 -15.32 -10.87 0.28
C LEU A 242 -15.48 -11.40 -1.15
N PHE A 243 -16.34 -10.76 -1.95
CA PHE A 243 -16.46 -11.07 -3.38
C PHE A 243 -15.17 -10.76 -4.13
N ASN A 244 -14.61 -9.55 -3.98
CA ASN A 244 -13.34 -9.16 -4.61
C ASN A 244 -12.20 -10.10 -4.21
N LEU A 245 -12.10 -10.45 -2.92
CA LEU A 245 -11.11 -11.40 -2.43
C LEU A 245 -11.22 -12.74 -3.14
N LYS A 246 -12.42 -13.32 -3.19
CA LYS A 246 -12.63 -14.65 -3.77
C LYS A 246 -12.43 -14.70 -5.28
N TYR A 247 -13.00 -13.75 -6.01
CA TYR A 247 -13.10 -13.84 -7.47
C TYR A 247 -12.08 -12.99 -8.23
N ILE A 248 -11.43 -12.03 -7.56
CA ILE A 248 -10.39 -11.18 -8.13
C ILE A 248 -9.05 -11.57 -7.50
N TYR A 249 -8.80 -11.25 -6.23
CA TYR A 249 -7.45 -11.34 -5.65
C TYR A 249 -6.92 -12.78 -5.53
N LEU A 250 -7.79 -13.75 -5.25
CA LEU A 250 -7.44 -15.18 -5.17
C LEU A 250 -7.64 -15.93 -6.50
N ASN A 251 -7.92 -15.21 -7.60
CA ASN A 251 -8.18 -15.85 -8.88
C ASN A 251 -6.91 -16.54 -9.42
N PRO A 252 -6.93 -17.86 -9.69
CA PRO A 252 -5.75 -18.60 -10.17
C PRO A 252 -5.22 -18.08 -11.50
N HIS A 253 -6.06 -17.46 -12.34
CA HIS A 253 -5.62 -16.91 -13.62
C HIS A 253 -4.64 -15.74 -13.46
N ILE A 254 -4.74 -14.96 -12.38
CA ILE A 254 -3.83 -13.87 -12.06
C ILE A 254 -2.54 -14.41 -11.41
N LYS A 255 -2.67 -15.47 -10.59
CA LYS A 255 -1.55 -16.02 -9.82
C LYS A 255 -0.59 -16.92 -10.60
N LYS A 256 -0.77 -17.07 -11.92
CA LYS A 256 0.04 -17.98 -12.78
C LYS A 256 1.55 -17.77 -12.68
N HIS A 257 2.00 -16.54 -12.46
CA HIS A 257 3.43 -16.21 -12.37
C HIS A 257 3.90 -15.95 -10.93
N SER A 258 3.02 -16.11 -9.94
CA SER A 258 3.26 -15.76 -8.53
C SER A 258 4.47 -16.53 -7.97
N ASP A 259 4.52 -17.85 -8.15
CA ASP A 259 5.64 -18.70 -7.70
C ASP A 259 6.97 -18.29 -8.34
N ARG A 260 6.94 -17.96 -9.64
CA ARG A 260 8.15 -17.52 -10.35
C ARG A 260 8.64 -16.18 -9.82
N ILE A 261 7.75 -15.24 -9.57
CA ILE A 261 8.10 -13.95 -8.96
C ILE A 261 8.68 -14.17 -7.56
N LYS A 262 8.08 -15.05 -6.74
CA LYS A 262 8.61 -15.42 -5.42
C LYS A 262 10.05 -15.92 -5.47
N GLU A 263 10.38 -16.81 -6.41
CA GLU A 263 11.76 -17.27 -6.63
C GLU A 263 12.72 -16.11 -6.99
N LEU A 264 12.27 -15.17 -7.82
CA LEU A 264 13.07 -14.00 -8.21
C LEU A 264 13.33 -13.06 -7.02
N PHE A 265 12.34 -12.84 -6.15
CA PHE A 265 12.54 -12.08 -4.91
C PHE A 265 13.63 -12.71 -4.04
N GLY A 266 13.55 -14.02 -3.80
CA GLY A 266 14.55 -14.75 -3.02
C GLY A 266 15.95 -14.64 -3.61
N MET A 267 16.07 -14.83 -4.93
CA MET A 267 17.35 -14.73 -5.64
C MET A 267 17.97 -13.34 -5.56
N LEU A 268 17.20 -12.28 -5.84
CA LEU A 268 17.69 -10.91 -5.78
C LEU A 268 18.09 -10.54 -4.35
N PHE A 269 17.27 -10.91 -3.36
CA PHE A 269 17.56 -10.63 -1.97
C PHE A 269 18.87 -11.27 -1.52
N GLU A 270 19.07 -12.55 -1.83
CA GLU A 270 20.31 -13.25 -1.50
C GLU A 270 21.52 -12.64 -2.22
N THR A 271 21.37 -12.36 -3.53
CA THR A 271 22.44 -11.77 -4.35
C THR A 271 22.90 -10.44 -3.77
N TYR A 272 21.98 -9.52 -3.49
CA TYR A 272 22.35 -8.21 -2.94
C TYR A 272 22.86 -8.29 -1.50
N CYS A 273 22.35 -9.22 -0.68
CA CYS A 273 22.91 -9.49 0.64
C CYS A 273 24.38 -9.93 0.56
N GLN A 274 24.69 -10.86 -0.35
CA GLN A 274 26.07 -11.31 -0.57
C GLN A 274 26.95 -10.19 -1.12
N ASP A 275 26.43 -9.36 -2.02
CA ASP A 275 27.16 -8.23 -2.59
C ASP A 275 27.53 -7.21 -1.52
N ILE A 276 26.62 -6.86 -0.60
CA ILE A 276 26.92 -5.99 0.54
C ILE A 276 27.99 -6.63 1.44
N LYS A 277 27.80 -7.89 1.84
CA LYS A 277 28.74 -8.60 2.74
C LYS A 277 30.14 -8.70 2.13
N ARG A 278 30.26 -8.91 0.82
CA ARG A 278 31.52 -8.98 0.07
C ARG A 278 32.02 -7.62 -0.43
N GLN A 279 31.31 -6.53 -0.12
CA GLN A 279 31.65 -5.17 -0.55
C GLN A 279 31.85 -5.04 -2.07
N ARG A 280 31.01 -5.72 -2.88
CA ARG A 280 31.10 -5.67 -4.35
C ARG A 280 30.59 -4.33 -4.89
N LYS A 281 31.45 -3.31 -4.93
CA LYS A 281 31.12 -1.94 -5.35
C LYS A 281 30.59 -1.80 -6.78
N SER A 282 30.81 -2.80 -7.64
CA SER A 282 30.23 -2.86 -8.99
C SER A 282 28.72 -3.18 -9.00
N SER A 283 28.20 -3.76 -7.92
CA SER A 283 26.77 -4.13 -7.80
C SER A 283 25.88 -2.90 -7.86
N VAL A 284 24.68 -3.09 -8.43
CA VAL A 284 23.70 -2.01 -8.63
C VAL A 284 23.28 -1.37 -7.31
N ILE A 285 23.14 -2.17 -6.24
CA ILE A 285 22.79 -1.67 -4.91
C ILE A 285 23.81 -0.64 -4.38
N PHE A 286 25.12 -0.81 -4.69
CA PHE A 286 26.14 0.18 -4.33
C PHE A 286 26.10 1.40 -5.23
N ARG A 287 25.97 1.21 -6.54
CA ARG A 287 26.06 2.31 -7.53
C ARG A 287 24.83 3.21 -7.56
N GLN A 288 23.65 2.68 -7.23
CA GLN A 288 22.39 3.41 -7.39
C GLN A 288 21.72 3.72 -6.04
N PHE A 289 21.67 2.75 -5.12
CA PHE A 289 20.95 2.92 -3.86
C PHE A 289 21.82 3.51 -2.76
N LEU A 290 22.89 2.79 -2.39
CA LEU A 290 23.82 3.23 -1.34
C LEU A 290 24.71 4.40 -1.78
N LYS A 291 24.73 4.71 -3.08
CA LYS A 291 25.45 5.89 -3.58
C LYS A 291 24.88 7.15 -2.92
N ASP A 292 25.77 7.86 -2.24
CA ASP A 292 25.53 9.10 -1.49
C ASP A 292 24.68 8.93 -0.22
N MET A 293 24.35 7.69 0.18
CA MET A 293 23.61 7.41 1.40
C MET A 293 24.45 7.81 2.62
N THR A 294 23.83 8.41 3.65
CA THR A 294 24.53 8.82 4.86
C THR A 294 25.16 7.65 5.59
N ASP A 295 26.30 7.91 6.25
CA ASP A 295 26.95 6.94 7.13
C ASP A 295 26.01 6.48 8.23
N GLU A 296 25.21 7.40 8.79
CA GLU A 296 24.20 7.12 9.80
C GLU A 296 23.18 6.06 9.33
N TYR A 297 22.69 6.15 8.09
CA TYR A 297 21.80 5.12 7.54
C TYR A 297 22.51 3.77 7.45
N THR A 298 23.71 3.74 6.88
CA THR A 298 24.43 2.47 6.65
C THR A 298 24.89 1.79 7.93
N GLN A 299 25.17 2.55 8.99
CA GLN A 299 25.55 2.00 10.30
C GLN A 299 24.35 1.52 11.12
N ARG A 300 23.17 2.13 10.94
CA ARG A 300 21.94 1.74 11.66
C ARG A 300 21.21 0.55 11.06
N HIS A 301 21.51 0.19 9.81
CA HIS A 301 20.80 -0.90 9.13
C HIS A 301 21.72 -2.09 8.89
N THR A 302 21.18 -3.28 9.15
CA THR A 302 21.81 -4.52 8.74
C THR A 302 21.80 -4.68 7.21
N PRO A 303 22.67 -5.51 6.62
CA PRO A 303 22.63 -5.80 5.19
C PRO A 303 21.24 -6.26 4.70
N ALA A 304 20.52 -7.05 5.50
CA ALA A 304 19.19 -7.53 5.15
C ALA A 304 18.16 -6.39 5.08
N GLU A 305 18.24 -5.41 5.99
CA GLU A 305 17.35 -4.24 5.98
C GLU A 305 17.64 -3.30 4.82
N ILE A 306 18.91 -3.11 4.48
CA ILE A 306 19.32 -2.32 3.31
C ILE A 306 18.78 -2.97 2.02
N VAL A 307 18.87 -4.30 1.91
CA VAL A 307 18.36 -5.02 0.74
C VAL A 307 16.83 -5.00 0.68
N ARG A 308 16.15 -5.13 1.82
CA ARG A 308 14.69 -4.92 1.92
C ARG A 308 14.30 -3.55 1.38
N ASP A 309 14.94 -2.48 1.87
CA ASP A 309 14.64 -1.10 1.44
C ASP A 309 14.92 -0.91 -0.04
N PHE A 310 15.99 -1.51 -0.57
CA PHE A 310 16.30 -1.44 -1.99
C PHE A 310 15.25 -2.15 -2.85
N ILE A 311 14.88 -3.38 -2.51
CA ILE A 311 13.90 -4.18 -3.27
C ILE A 311 12.50 -3.58 -3.18
N ALA A 312 12.03 -3.20 -1.99
CA ALA A 312 10.72 -2.54 -1.83
C ALA A 312 10.65 -1.21 -2.60
N GLY A 313 11.80 -0.55 -2.75
CA GLY A 313 11.94 0.70 -3.49
C GLY A 313 11.92 0.54 -5.00
N MET A 314 11.96 -0.65 -5.57
CA MET A 314 11.97 -0.87 -7.02
C MET A 314 10.58 -0.63 -7.63
N THR A 315 10.53 -0.37 -8.94
CA THR A 315 9.30 -0.48 -9.75
C THR A 315 9.17 -1.89 -10.29
N ASP A 316 8.01 -2.27 -10.83
CA ASP A 316 7.77 -3.62 -11.35
C ASP A 316 8.75 -3.95 -12.48
N GLN A 317 8.90 -3.04 -13.45
CA GLN A 317 9.81 -3.24 -14.58
C GLN A 317 11.27 -3.25 -14.12
N TYR A 318 11.67 -2.31 -13.26
CA TYR A 318 13.04 -2.25 -12.77
C TYR A 318 13.45 -3.51 -12.01
N PHE A 319 12.54 -4.07 -11.19
CA PHE A 319 12.75 -5.36 -10.52
C PHE A 319 13.04 -6.47 -11.52
N LEU A 320 12.24 -6.58 -12.58
CA LEU A 320 12.45 -7.59 -13.63
C LEU A 320 13.76 -7.39 -14.37
N ASP A 321 14.18 -6.13 -14.59
CA ASP A 321 15.44 -5.80 -15.24
C ASP A 321 16.67 -6.21 -14.41
N GLN A 322 16.53 -6.29 -13.08
CA GLN A 322 17.57 -6.84 -12.20
C GLN A 322 17.66 -8.37 -12.29
N CYS A 323 16.61 -9.05 -12.76
CA CYS A 323 16.58 -10.50 -12.89
C CYS A 323 17.26 -10.97 -14.19
N PRO A 324 17.87 -12.18 -14.21
CA PRO A 324 18.38 -12.78 -15.45
C PRO A 324 17.29 -12.90 -16.50
N GLU A 325 17.59 -12.52 -17.75
CA GLU A 325 16.63 -12.46 -18.85
C GLU A 325 15.91 -13.81 -19.07
N SER A 326 16.65 -14.92 -18.99
CA SER A 326 16.12 -16.29 -19.13
C SER A 326 15.11 -16.68 -18.04
N LYS A 327 15.05 -15.94 -16.94
CA LYS A 327 14.16 -16.23 -15.81
C LYS A 327 12.94 -15.30 -15.71
N ARG A 328 12.91 -14.21 -16.49
CA ARG A 328 11.82 -13.21 -16.45
C ARG A 328 10.52 -13.84 -16.95
N PRO A 329 9.39 -13.66 -16.25
CA PRO A 329 8.09 -14.11 -16.73
C PRO A 329 7.68 -13.32 -17.99
N LYS A 330 6.88 -13.96 -18.85
CA LYS A 330 6.31 -13.28 -20.02
C LYS A 330 5.15 -12.40 -19.59
N ILE A 331 5.11 -11.18 -20.12
CA ILE A 331 3.98 -10.27 -19.93
C ILE A 331 2.80 -10.80 -20.75
N GLN A 332 1.64 -10.92 -20.13
CA GLN A 332 0.41 -11.32 -20.78
C GLN A 332 -0.20 -10.13 -21.51
N VAL A 333 -0.42 -10.25 -22.81
CA VAL A 333 -1.19 -9.29 -23.60
C VAL A 333 -2.64 -9.75 -23.59
N VAL A 334 -3.54 -8.92 -23.07
CA VAL A 334 -4.97 -9.25 -22.88
C VAL A 334 -5.85 -8.24 -23.59
#